data_AF-A0A7K2Y8Z7-F1
#
_entry.id   AF-A0A7K2Y8Z7-F1
#
_cell.length_a   1.000
_cell.length_b   1.000
_cell.length_c   1.000
_cell.angle_alpha   90.00
_cell.angle_beta   90.00
_cell.angle_gamma   90.00
#
_symmetry.space_group_name_H-M   'P 1'
#
loop_
_entity.id
_entity.type
_entity.pdbx_description
1 polymer ?
#
loop_
_entity_poly.entity_id
_entity_poly.type
_entity_poly.pdbx_seq_one_letter_code
_entity_poly.pdbx_strand_id
1 'polypeptide(L)'
;MGGVLRADPLWVEAFTGLRTERFAKLVKVVRERGGNGPGGGRPWCLPLPDRVLLVAVHYRTNLTMRQLAPLFGISPATVCRVIQRLRPLLSLEPAPRPVADVDRLWIVDGTLIPVRDRT
;
A
#
# COMPACT_ATOMS: atom_id res chain seq x y z
N MET A 1 8.88 -20.81 -6.62
CA MET A 1 7.98 -20.13 -7.57
C MET A 1 8.09 -18.65 -7.35
N GLY A 2 8.49 -17.88 -8.37
CA GLY A 2 8.55 -16.41 -8.27
C GLY A 2 7.14 -15.81 -8.28
N GLY A 3 6.94 -14.73 -7.55
CA GLY A 3 5.70 -13.94 -7.65
C GLY A 3 5.54 -13.32 -9.04
N VAL A 4 4.28 -13.10 -9.45
CA VAL A 4 3.90 -12.47 -10.72
C VAL A 4 4.01 -10.94 -10.62
N LEU A 5 3.79 -10.37 -9.43
CA LEU A 5 3.87 -8.93 -9.21
C LEU A 5 5.28 -8.53 -8.78
N ARG A 6 5.83 -7.57 -9.51
CA ARG A 6 7.11 -6.89 -9.27
C ARG A 6 6.91 -5.40 -9.42
N ALA A 7 7.77 -4.59 -8.81
CA ALA A 7 7.78 -3.15 -9.01
C ALA A 7 8.34 -2.76 -10.39
N ASP A 8 7.77 -3.32 -11.47
CA ASP A 8 7.99 -2.88 -12.84
C ASP A 8 7.00 -1.76 -13.20
N PRO A 9 7.23 -1.02 -14.32
CA PRO A 9 6.40 0.12 -14.68
C PRO A 9 4.91 -0.20 -14.80
N LEU A 10 4.57 -1.36 -15.36
CA LEU A 10 3.18 -1.76 -15.62
C LEU A 10 2.41 -1.92 -14.31
N TRP A 11 2.93 -2.70 -13.37
CA TRP A 11 2.23 -2.96 -12.12
C TRP A 11 2.25 -1.77 -11.17
N VAL A 12 3.35 -1.01 -11.18
CA VAL A 12 3.43 0.24 -10.42
C VAL A 12 2.33 1.18 -10.87
N GLU A 13 2.19 1.42 -12.17
CA GLU A 13 1.16 2.33 -12.67
C GLU A 13 -0.26 1.80 -12.40
N ALA A 14 -0.51 0.53 -12.67
CA ALA A 14 -1.82 -0.10 -12.48
C ALA A 14 -2.31 -0.02 -11.02
N PHE A 15 -1.45 -0.28 -10.04
CA PHE A 15 -1.85 -0.38 -8.63
C PHE A 15 -1.59 0.88 -7.81
N THR A 16 -0.75 1.80 -8.26
CA THR A 16 -0.49 3.05 -7.52
C THR A 16 -1.06 4.28 -8.21
N GLY A 17 -1.27 4.24 -9.53
CA GLY A 17 -1.53 5.41 -10.36
C GLY A 17 -0.33 6.37 -10.47
N LEU A 18 0.86 5.96 -10.01
CA LEU A 18 2.08 6.74 -10.10
C LEU A 18 2.90 6.31 -11.31
N ARG A 19 3.48 7.29 -12.01
CA ARG A 19 4.60 7.04 -12.92
C ARG A 19 5.78 6.47 -12.15
N THR A 20 6.60 5.63 -12.80
CA THR A 20 7.75 4.95 -12.21
C THR A 20 8.71 5.91 -11.48
N GLU A 21 8.94 7.11 -12.02
CA GLU A 21 9.79 8.13 -11.38
C GLU A 21 9.22 8.63 -10.04
N ARG A 22 7.91 8.87 -9.98
CA ARG A 22 7.24 9.29 -8.73
C ARG A 22 7.22 8.15 -7.71
N PHE A 23 7.03 6.92 -8.18
CA PHE A 23 7.13 5.74 -7.34
C PHE A 23 8.54 5.56 -6.76
N ALA A 24 9.60 5.78 -7.56
CA ALA A 24 10.97 5.74 -7.06
C ALA A 24 11.23 6.78 -5.95
N LYS A 25 10.67 7.98 -6.08
CA LYS A 25 10.70 9.00 -5.01
C LYS A 25 9.98 8.52 -3.74
N LEU A 26 8.80 7.90 -3.88
CA LEU A 26 8.08 7.30 -2.74
C LEU A 26 8.92 6.24 -2.05
N VAL A 27 9.52 5.31 -2.80
CA VAL A 27 10.39 4.27 -2.24
C VAL A 27 11.59 4.87 -1.50
N LYS A 28 12.16 5.97 -2.02
CA LYS A 28 13.24 6.71 -1.34
C LYS A 28 12.76 7.26 0.02
N VAL A 29 11.61 7.93 0.06
CA VAL A 29 11.03 8.44 1.31
C VAL A 29 10.78 7.31 2.32
N VAL A 30 10.21 6.19 1.88
CA VAL A 30 9.98 5.03 2.76
C VAL A 30 11.30 4.44 3.27
N ARG A 31 12.35 4.44 2.46
CA ARG A 31 13.69 4.00 2.86
C ARG A 31 14.24 4.89 3.97
N GLU A 32 14.19 6.20 3.78
CA GLU A 32 14.66 7.21 4.75
C GLU A 32 13.88 7.12 6.06
N ARG A 33 12.58 6.79 6.01
CA ARG A 33 11.74 6.52 7.18
C ARG A 33 11.97 5.14 7.83
N GLY A 34 12.99 4.38 7.42
CA GLY A 34 13.36 3.10 8.04
C GLY A 34 12.64 1.86 7.48
N GLY A 35 12.17 1.91 6.23
CA GLY A 35 11.49 0.80 5.55
C GLY A 35 12.34 -0.47 5.34
N ASN A 36 13.67 -0.37 5.44
CA ASN A 36 14.55 -1.54 5.44
C ASN A 36 14.57 -2.30 6.76
N GLY A 37 13.94 -1.78 7.81
CA GLY A 37 14.02 -2.36 9.14
C GLY A 37 15.27 -1.90 9.91
N PRO A 38 15.49 -2.40 11.12
CA PRO A 38 16.51 -1.92 12.06
C PRO A 38 17.98 -2.24 11.67
N GLY A 39 18.27 -2.55 10.41
CA GLY A 39 19.63 -2.81 9.92
C GLY A 39 20.26 -4.14 10.36
N GLY A 40 19.64 -4.89 11.28
CA GLY A 40 20.10 -6.19 11.75
C GLY A 40 19.15 -7.35 11.44
N GLY A 41 19.70 -8.58 11.40
CA GLY A 41 18.95 -9.83 11.23
C GLY A 41 18.84 -10.33 9.79
N ARG A 42 17.97 -11.34 9.59
CA ARG A 42 17.77 -11.95 8.27
C ARG A 42 17.19 -10.91 7.29
N PRO A 43 17.75 -10.77 6.08
CA PRO A 43 17.21 -9.84 5.09
C PRO A 43 15.78 -10.22 4.69
N TRP A 44 15.00 -9.21 4.31
CA TRP A 44 13.68 -9.42 3.73
C TRP A 44 13.80 -10.21 2.43
N CYS A 45 12.89 -11.15 2.22
CA CYS A 45 12.83 -11.92 0.96
C CYS A 45 12.36 -11.08 -0.24
N LEU A 46 11.74 -9.92 0.01
CA LEU A 46 11.31 -8.98 -1.03
C LEU A 46 12.10 -7.67 -0.96
N PRO A 47 12.55 -7.14 -2.11
CA PRO A 47 13.17 -5.83 -2.16
C PRO A 47 12.18 -4.74 -1.75
N LEU A 48 12.69 -3.60 -1.28
CA LEU A 48 11.83 -2.51 -0.78
C LEU A 48 10.78 -2.02 -1.79
N PRO A 49 11.08 -1.84 -3.09
CA PRO A 49 10.06 -1.49 -4.09
C PRO A 49 8.88 -2.46 -4.14
N ASP A 50 9.16 -3.77 -4.20
CA ASP A 50 8.11 -4.81 -4.23
C ASP A 50 7.27 -4.79 -2.95
N ARG A 51 7.91 -4.54 -1.79
CA ARG A 51 7.19 -4.39 -0.51
C ARG A 51 6.28 -3.16 -0.47
N VAL A 52 6.69 -2.04 -1.07
CA VAL A 52 5.85 -0.84 -1.18
C VAL A 52 4.69 -1.08 -2.15
N LEU A 53 4.95 -1.73 -3.29
CA LEU A 53 3.90 -2.13 -4.23
C LEU A 53 2.88 -3.07 -3.55
N LEU A 54 3.33 -4.03 -2.75
CA LEU A 54 2.46 -4.94 -2.00
C LEU A 54 1.47 -4.18 -1.12
N VAL A 55 1.91 -3.15 -0.40
CA VAL A 55 1.01 -2.34 0.43
C VAL A 55 0.01 -1.56 -0.43
N ALA A 56 0.43 -1.03 -1.57
CA ALA A 56 -0.48 -0.36 -2.49
C ALA A 56 -1.55 -1.32 -3.05
N VAL A 57 -1.15 -2.53 -3.46
CA VAL A 57 -2.09 -3.57 -3.91
C VAL A 57 -3.07 -3.91 -2.78
N HIS A 58 -2.59 -4.06 -1.55
CA HIS A 58 -3.44 -4.34 -0.39
C HIS A 58 -4.47 -3.23 -0.11
N TYR A 59 -4.13 -1.96 -0.36
CA TYR A 59 -5.07 -0.84 -0.15
C TYR A 59 -6.00 -0.57 -1.32
N ARG A 60 -5.59 -0.91 -2.54
CA ARG A 60 -6.40 -0.67 -3.74
C ARG A 60 -7.29 -1.84 -4.11
N THR A 61 -7.11 -2.98 -3.47
CA THR A 61 -7.84 -4.21 -3.76
C THR A 61 -8.33 -4.83 -2.46
N ASN A 62 -9.45 -5.55 -2.52
CA ASN A 62 -10.00 -6.28 -1.38
C ASN A 62 -9.37 -7.69 -1.25
N LEU A 63 -8.12 -7.85 -1.66
CA LEU A 63 -7.44 -9.13 -1.63
C LEU A 63 -6.98 -9.50 -0.21
N THR A 64 -7.26 -10.75 0.17
CA THR A 64 -6.81 -11.31 1.44
C THR A 64 -5.30 -11.57 1.42
N MET A 65 -4.69 -11.71 2.61
CA MET A 65 -3.26 -12.07 2.75
C MET A 65 -2.91 -13.38 2.02
N ARG A 66 -3.86 -14.33 1.97
CA ARG A 66 -3.72 -15.61 1.27
C ARG A 66 -3.71 -15.46 -0.25
N GLN A 67 -4.46 -14.50 -0.78
CA GLN A 67 -4.48 -14.18 -2.22
C GLN A 67 -3.27 -13.33 -2.62
N LEU A 68 -2.81 -12.42 -1.76
CA LEU A 68 -1.60 -11.61 -2.02
C LEU A 68 -0.32 -12.44 -2.01
N ALA A 69 -0.22 -13.42 -1.11
CA ALA A 69 0.95 -14.29 -0.96
C ALA A 69 1.48 -14.89 -2.28
N PRO A 70 0.67 -15.60 -3.09
CA PRO A 70 1.13 -16.17 -4.36
C PRO A 70 1.49 -15.10 -5.40
N LEU A 71 0.84 -13.93 -5.39
CA LEU A 71 1.16 -12.83 -6.32
C LEU A 71 2.57 -12.29 -6.12
N PHE A 72 3.09 -12.32 -4.88
CA PHE A 72 4.45 -11.86 -4.56
C PHE A 72 5.44 -13.02 -4.32
N GLY A 73 4.99 -14.28 -4.42
CA GLY A 73 5.85 -15.45 -4.20
C GLY A 73 6.37 -15.58 -2.77
N ILE A 74 5.58 -15.14 -1.78
CA ILE A 74 5.93 -15.15 -0.34
C ILE A 74 4.82 -15.79 0.49
N SER A 75 5.09 -16.08 1.76
CA SER A 75 4.06 -16.63 2.65
C SER A 75 3.04 -15.57 3.10
N PRO A 76 1.78 -15.93 3.42
CA PRO A 76 0.79 -14.99 3.96
C PRO A 76 1.26 -14.28 5.24
N ALA A 77 2.04 -14.97 6.08
CA ALA A 77 2.66 -14.37 7.27
C ALA A 77 3.66 -13.26 6.91
N THR A 78 4.40 -13.42 5.80
CA THR A 78 5.33 -12.39 5.31
C THR A 78 4.56 -11.17 4.79
N VAL A 79 3.45 -11.37 4.08
CA VAL A 79 2.57 -10.28 3.62
C VAL A 79 2.11 -9.44 4.82
N CYS A 80 1.61 -10.09 5.88
CA CYS A 80 1.17 -9.43 7.10
C CYS A 80 2.29 -8.59 7.74
N ARG A 81 3.51 -9.16 7.89
CA ARG A 81 4.67 -8.43 8.44
C ARG A 81 5.06 -7.22 7.60
N VAL A 82 5.02 -7.33 6.27
CA VAL A 82 5.32 -6.22 5.36
C VAL A 82 4.31 -5.08 5.55
N ILE A 83 3.02 -5.41 5.56
CA ILE A 83 1.95 -4.41 5.71
C ILE A 83 2.05 -3.72 7.06
N GLN A 84 2.15 -4.47 8.16
CA GLN A 84 2.26 -3.89 9.50
C GLN A 84 3.47 -2.95 9.63
N ARG A 85 4.59 -3.29 8.99
CA ARG A 85 5.82 -2.48 9.05
C ARG A 85 5.74 -1.22 8.19
N LEU A 86 5.25 -1.33 6.96
CA LEU A 86 5.31 -0.23 5.99
C LEU A 86 4.09 0.67 6.04
N ARG A 87 2.93 0.19 6.51
CA ARG A 87 1.71 1.00 6.63
C ARG A 87 1.94 2.35 7.34
N PRO A 88 2.60 2.41 8.52
CA PRO A 88 2.85 3.69 9.20
C PRO A 88 3.84 4.59 8.45
N LEU A 89 4.69 4.04 7.58
CA LEU A 89 5.64 4.83 6.80
C LEU A 89 4.98 5.46 5.57
N LEU A 90 3.89 4.86 5.12
CA LEU A 90 3.07 5.25 3.97
C LEU A 90 1.81 6.02 4.38
N SER A 91 1.52 6.16 5.68
CA SER A 91 0.39 6.97 6.12
C SER A 91 0.62 8.41 5.69
N LEU A 92 -0.32 8.91 4.88
CA LEU A 92 -0.44 10.32 4.59
C LEU A 92 -0.97 11.01 5.84
N GLU A 93 -0.53 12.25 6.07
CA GLU A 93 -1.19 13.11 7.04
C GLU A 93 -2.70 13.14 6.74
N PRO A 94 -3.57 13.10 7.77
CA PRO A 94 -5.00 13.21 7.56
C PRO A 94 -5.29 14.43 6.69
N ALA A 95 -6.01 14.22 5.58
CA ALA A 95 -6.47 15.34 4.79
C ALA A 95 -7.27 16.28 5.71
N PRO A 96 -7.14 17.62 5.55
CA PRO A 96 -7.94 18.57 6.31
C PRO A 96 -9.40 18.13 6.30
N ARG A 97 -10.05 18.16 7.47
CA ARG A 97 -11.47 17.80 7.56
C ARG A 97 -12.23 18.66 6.54
N PRO A 98 -13.09 18.07 5.71
CA PRO A 98 -13.99 18.83 4.85
C PRO A 98 -14.72 19.89 5.66
N VAL A 99 -14.88 21.07 5.06
CA VAL A 99 -15.71 22.15 5.63
C VAL A 99 -17.08 21.56 5.95
N ALA A 100 -17.57 21.79 7.17
CA ALA A 100 -18.91 21.40 7.55
C ALA A 100 -19.92 22.07 6.58
N ASP A 101 -20.99 21.35 6.26
CA ASP A 101 -22.15 21.86 5.52
C ASP A 101 -22.18 21.78 3.99
N VAL A 102 -21.36 20.92 3.39
CA VAL A 102 -21.54 20.47 2.00
C VAL A 102 -22.16 19.07 1.98
N ASP A 103 -23.25 18.89 1.24
CA ASP A 103 -23.78 17.56 0.93
C ASP A 103 -22.74 16.80 0.10
N ARG A 104 -22.00 15.92 0.77
CA ARG A 104 -20.96 15.09 0.16
C ARG A 104 -21.31 13.64 0.25
N LEU A 105 -21.38 13.01 -0.91
CA LEU A 105 -21.37 11.57 -1.08
C LEU A 105 -19.92 11.09 -1.06
N TRP A 106 -19.61 10.07 -0.27
CA TRP A 106 -18.28 9.46 -0.28
C TRP A 106 -18.34 8.16 -1.05
N ILE A 107 -17.29 7.88 -1.82
CA ILE A 107 -17.14 6.59 -2.49
C ILE A 107 -16.02 5.85 -1.80
N VAL A 108 -16.34 4.73 -1.16
CA VAL A 108 -15.35 3.82 -0.59
C VAL A 108 -15.53 2.48 -1.28
N ASP A 109 -14.48 2.01 -1.94
CA ASP A 109 -14.48 0.74 -2.66
C ASP A 109 -15.65 0.57 -3.65
N GLY A 110 -16.03 1.66 -4.32
CA GLY A 110 -17.15 1.70 -5.28
C GLY A 110 -18.54 1.75 -4.65
N THR A 111 -18.61 1.77 -3.31
CA THR A 111 -19.85 1.93 -2.57
C THR A 111 -20.05 3.39 -2.18
N LEU A 112 -21.23 3.90 -2.50
CA LEU A 112 -21.67 5.23 -2.07
C LEU A 112 -22.03 5.18 -0.58
N ILE A 113 -21.26 5.87 0.25
CA ILE A 113 -21.49 5.98 1.69
C ILE A 113 -22.23 7.29 1.97
N PRO A 114 -23.47 7.25 2.50
CA PRO A 114 -24.15 8.44 2.99
C PRO A 114 -23.44 8.93 4.25
N VAL A 115 -23.04 10.21 4.26
CA VAL A 115 -22.24 10.79 5.35
C VAL A 115 -23.07 11.54 6.38
N ARG A 116 -24.40 11.51 6.23
CA ARG A 116 -25.38 12.03 7.19
C ARG A 116 -26.32 10.91 7.62
N ASP A 117 -25.93 10.16 8.65
CA ASP A 117 -26.86 9.36 9.47
C ASP A 117 -26.84 9.89 10.91
N ARG A 118 -27.45 11.06 11.09
CA ARG A 118 -27.79 11.60 12.41
C ARG A 118 -29.21 12.15 12.34
N THR A 119 -30.15 11.37 12.86
CA THR A 119 -31.32 11.90 13.56
C THR A 119 -30.99 12.05 15.03
#